data_AF-R7API6-F1
#
_entry.id   AF-R7API6-F1
#
_cell.length_a   1.000
_cell.length_b   1.000
_cell.length_c   1.000
_cell.angle_alpha   90.00
_cell.angle_beta   90.00
_cell.angle_gamma   90.00
#
_symmetry.space_group_name_H-M   'P 1'
#
loop_
_entity.id
_entity.type
_entity.pdbx_description
1 polymer ?
#
loop_
_entity_poly.entity_id
_entity_poly.type
_entity_poly.pdbx_seq_one_letter_code
_entity_poly.pdbx_strand_id
1 'polypeptide(L)'
;MGRFLTILKIEMKRALKSLPYFLAGAVVLAVLAGTIAFSANRMLYGERSVGSIQVGVAVPEADRGAKWIMSMVSSLESVSSLCEFVYLDEEEGRRQMERGEIYALMLIPDQLLEGIMNGTNEPVTIVFPEQAGLEASIFRELTDAGTEILKTAQAAVYSTDELLGDMGRTGQIPQAESDLNQMYLKYALSRSVYFKTEQVSASGDVTTEVFYGISCAVLAVLLLGIPAAGFLRPFSPVMEKKLYLSGFSRPMRLWARTAALAFLFALATAAPFFVCLVKGFFQSGLFSIPVWLLVCVCASGWVILIYEAGRSTLAGVSILFLSTIVMMFMAGGLIPSVFLPEAAAGAGKFTPVFFLMEAVKWMVSEDMSGRAGQLAAWAPVLRLLVSQASCSGRGGVLPCGGSEEGL
;
A
#
# COMPACT_ATOMS: atom_id res chain seq x y z
N MET A 1 4.99 -46.26 13.13
CA MET A 1 5.75 -45.35 12.25
C MET A 1 5.67 -45.74 10.76
N GLY A 2 5.86 -47.02 10.38
CA GLY A 2 5.87 -47.45 8.97
C GLY A 2 4.66 -47.07 8.11
N ARG A 3 3.43 -47.15 8.66
CA ARG A 3 2.21 -46.80 7.90
C ARG A 3 2.17 -45.32 7.47
N PHE A 4 2.73 -44.39 8.25
CA PHE A 4 2.75 -42.95 7.91
C PHE A 4 3.69 -42.68 6.75
N LEU A 5 4.87 -43.30 6.77
CA LEU A 5 5.81 -43.24 5.66
C LEU A 5 5.21 -43.85 4.38
N THR A 6 4.41 -44.91 4.48
CA THR A 6 3.75 -45.49 3.32
C THR A 6 2.75 -44.51 2.68
N ILE A 7 1.88 -43.89 3.47
CA ILE A 7 0.91 -42.93 2.91
C ILE A 7 1.58 -41.65 2.42
N LEU A 8 2.63 -41.19 3.10
CA LEU A 8 3.45 -40.06 2.66
C LEU A 8 4.13 -40.36 1.31
N LYS A 9 4.70 -41.56 1.13
CA LYS A 9 5.30 -41.98 -0.15
C LYS A 9 4.25 -42.00 -1.28
N ILE A 10 3.03 -42.45 -1.00
CA ILE A 10 1.94 -42.47 -1.98
C ILE A 10 1.55 -41.04 -2.37
N GLU A 11 1.33 -40.16 -1.40
CA GLU A 11 0.96 -38.75 -1.68
C GLU A 11 2.11 -37.99 -2.37
N MET A 12 3.37 -38.25 -2.00
CA MET A 12 4.53 -37.66 -2.66
C MET A 12 4.65 -38.13 -4.12
N LYS A 13 4.42 -39.42 -4.39
CA LYS A 13 4.40 -39.94 -5.77
C LYS A 13 3.27 -39.32 -6.59
N ARG A 14 2.11 -39.08 -5.97
CA ARG A 14 0.99 -38.39 -6.60
C ARG A 14 1.32 -36.93 -6.88
N ALA A 15 1.95 -36.24 -5.93
CA ALA A 15 2.43 -34.87 -6.09
C ALA A 15 3.42 -34.75 -7.25
N LEU A 16 4.43 -35.64 -7.32
CA LEU A 16 5.38 -35.72 -8.42
C LEU A 16 4.71 -35.99 -9.77
N LYS A 17 3.68 -36.83 -9.82
CA LYS A 17 2.92 -37.08 -11.05
C LYS A 17 2.09 -35.86 -11.49
N SER A 18 1.59 -35.07 -10.54
CA SER A 18 0.84 -33.83 -10.83
C SER A 18 1.74 -32.62 -11.09
N LEU A 19 3.05 -32.74 -10.89
CA LEU A 19 4.01 -31.65 -11.00
C LEU A 19 3.94 -30.86 -12.32
N PRO A 20 3.94 -31.48 -13.52
CA PRO A 20 3.93 -30.70 -14.77
C PRO A 20 2.66 -29.87 -14.93
N TYR A 21 1.51 -30.42 -14.54
CA TYR A 21 0.24 -29.69 -14.57
C TYR A 21 0.20 -28.55 -13.55
N PHE A 22 0.76 -28.78 -12.36
CA PHE A 22 0.86 -27.77 -11.31
C PHE A 22 1.76 -26.60 -11.74
N LEU A 23 2.94 -26.89 -12.30
CA LEU A 23 3.86 -25.86 -12.79
C LEU A 23 3.27 -25.09 -13.98
N ALA A 24 2.61 -25.78 -14.93
CA ALA A 24 1.91 -25.11 -16.02
C ALA A 24 0.83 -24.15 -15.50
N GLY A 25 0.03 -24.58 -14.51
CA GLY A 25 -0.96 -23.72 -13.87
C GLY A 25 -0.34 -22.54 -13.11
N ALA A 26 0.81 -22.74 -12.45
CA ALA A 26 1.55 -21.67 -11.79
C ALA A 26 2.06 -20.62 -12.79
N VAL A 27 2.55 -21.06 -13.96
CA VAL A 27 2.97 -20.15 -15.04
C VAL A 27 1.78 -19.34 -15.57
N VAL A 28 0.64 -19.99 -15.80
CA VAL A 28 -0.59 -19.28 -16.23
C VAL A 28 -1.01 -18.23 -15.20
N LEU A 29 -0.98 -18.58 -13.91
CA LEU A 29 -1.30 -17.66 -12.83
C LEU A 29 -0.32 -16.47 -12.80
N ALA A 30 0.98 -16.72 -12.97
CA ALA A 30 2.01 -15.68 -13.00
C ALA A 30 1.85 -14.75 -14.21
N VAL A 31 1.52 -15.30 -15.40
CA VAL A 31 1.23 -14.50 -16.60
C VAL A 31 -0.01 -13.63 -16.36
N LEU A 32 -1.08 -14.18 -15.80
CA LEU A 32 -2.31 -13.45 -15.54
C LEU A 32 -2.06 -12.32 -14.53
N ALA A 33 -1.38 -12.59 -13.43
CA ALA A 33 -0.97 -11.58 -12.47
C ALA A 33 -0.07 -10.51 -13.11
N GLY A 34 0.88 -10.91 -13.97
CA GLY A 34 1.74 -10.00 -14.72
C GLY A 34 0.97 -9.09 -15.68
N THR A 35 -0.05 -9.62 -16.37
CA THR A 35 -0.91 -8.81 -17.25
C THR A 35 -1.78 -7.81 -16.48
N ILE A 36 -2.30 -8.20 -15.31
CA ILE A 36 -3.04 -7.29 -14.42
C ILE A 36 -2.11 -6.19 -13.92
N ALA A 37 -0.92 -6.55 -13.44
CA ALA A 37 0.07 -5.58 -12.96
C ALA A 37 0.51 -4.62 -14.08
N PHE A 38 0.76 -5.13 -15.28
CA PHE A 38 1.12 -4.31 -16.44
C PHE A 38 0.00 -3.37 -16.87
N SER A 39 -1.26 -3.85 -16.88
CA SER A 39 -2.43 -3.03 -17.23
C SER A 39 -2.70 -1.96 -16.18
N ALA A 40 -2.59 -2.32 -14.90
CA ALA A 40 -2.70 -1.39 -13.78
C ALA A 40 -1.60 -0.32 -13.84
N ASN A 41 -0.35 -0.70 -14.11
CA ASN A 41 0.74 0.26 -14.28
C ASN A 41 0.47 1.22 -15.43
N ARG A 42 -0.04 0.72 -16.56
CA ARG A 42 -0.41 1.58 -17.70
C ARG A 42 -1.60 2.48 -17.42
N MET A 43 -2.59 2.06 -16.63
CA MET A 43 -3.72 2.91 -16.27
C MET A 43 -3.38 3.93 -15.19
N LEU A 44 -2.59 3.54 -14.18
CA LEU A 44 -2.24 4.39 -13.04
C LEU A 44 -1.13 5.39 -13.35
N TYR A 45 -0.21 5.04 -14.26
CA TYR A 45 0.90 5.92 -14.66
C TYR A 45 0.81 6.40 -16.11
N GLY A 46 -0.17 5.93 -16.89
CA GLY A 46 -0.31 6.30 -18.31
C GLY A 46 -1.05 7.60 -18.56
N GLU A 47 -1.74 8.15 -17.57
CA GLU A 47 -2.25 9.51 -17.61
C GLU A 47 -1.61 10.28 -16.47
N ARG A 48 -0.58 11.06 -16.83
CA ARG A 48 0.08 12.11 -16.04
C ARG A 48 0.10 11.81 -14.54
N SER A 49 1.24 11.31 -14.08
CA SER A 49 1.77 11.68 -12.75
C SER A 49 1.30 13.09 -12.45
N VAL A 50 0.63 13.33 -11.31
CA VAL A 50 0.24 14.67 -10.83
C VAL A 50 1.38 15.62 -11.20
N GLY A 51 1.21 16.28 -12.34
CA GLY A 51 2.30 16.99 -13.00
C GLY A 51 2.49 18.25 -12.20
N SER A 52 3.69 18.82 -12.23
CA SER A 52 3.91 20.19 -11.78
C SER A 52 2.70 21.05 -12.14
N ILE A 53 2.11 21.74 -11.14
CA ILE A 53 0.97 22.62 -11.40
C ILE A 53 1.49 23.72 -12.31
N GLN A 54 1.12 23.68 -13.60
CA GLN A 54 1.51 24.71 -14.56
C GLN A 54 0.72 25.99 -14.29
N VAL A 55 1.43 27.04 -13.89
CA VAL A 55 0.87 28.36 -13.59
C VAL A 55 1.39 29.35 -14.62
N GLY A 56 0.48 29.95 -15.39
CA GLY A 56 0.83 31.02 -16.31
C GLY A 56 1.13 32.30 -15.55
N VAL A 57 2.18 33.03 -15.92
CA VAL A 57 2.53 34.33 -15.35
C VAL A 57 2.57 35.36 -16.47
N ALA A 58 1.62 36.28 -16.46
CA ALA A 58 1.59 37.42 -17.36
C ALA A 58 2.37 38.58 -16.73
N VAL A 59 3.52 38.89 -17.34
CA VAL A 59 4.41 39.97 -16.91
C VAL A 59 4.33 41.10 -17.94
N PRO A 60 4.00 42.33 -17.53
CA PRO A 60 4.03 43.47 -18.42
C PRO A 60 5.43 43.70 -19.01
N GLU A 61 5.51 44.06 -20.29
CA GLU A 61 6.78 44.24 -21.00
C GLU A 61 7.66 45.38 -20.42
N ALA A 62 7.11 46.23 -19.55
CA ALA A 62 7.74 47.47 -19.09
C ALA A 62 8.64 47.34 -17.87
N ASP A 63 8.69 46.21 -17.14
CA ASP A 63 9.41 46.17 -15.86
C ASP A 63 10.48 45.07 -15.74
N ARG A 64 11.75 45.47 -15.83
CA ARG A 64 12.92 44.59 -15.62
C ARG A 64 12.96 44.01 -14.21
N GLY A 65 12.36 44.69 -13.23
CA GLY A 65 12.38 44.26 -11.84
C GLY A 65 11.34 43.18 -11.51
N ALA A 66 10.21 43.15 -12.20
CA ALA A 66 9.20 42.09 -12.05
C ALA A 66 9.76 40.71 -12.47
N LYS A 67 10.55 40.65 -13.56
CA LYS A 67 11.27 39.43 -13.98
C LYS A 67 12.30 38.97 -12.95
N TRP A 68 12.95 39.90 -12.24
CA TRP A 68 13.95 39.57 -11.22
C TRP A 68 13.30 38.96 -9.97
N ILE A 69 12.22 39.55 -9.44
CA ILE A 69 11.47 39.00 -8.30
C ILE A 69 10.92 37.60 -8.63
N MET A 70 10.37 37.42 -9.83
CA MET A 70 9.82 36.12 -10.24
C MET A 70 10.92 35.05 -10.44
N SER A 71 12.10 35.43 -10.96
CA SER A 71 13.25 34.53 -11.02
C SER A 71 13.69 34.06 -9.62
N MET A 72 13.60 34.94 -8.62
CA MET A 72 13.89 34.61 -7.24
C MET A 72 12.83 33.67 -6.64
N VAL A 73 11.54 33.88 -6.92
CA VAL A 73 10.45 32.98 -6.51
C VAL A 73 10.59 31.60 -7.16
N SER A 74 10.94 31.54 -8.45
CA SER A 74 11.13 30.27 -9.18
C SER A 74 12.35 29.46 -8.73
N SER A 75 13.34 30.12 -8.10
CA SER A 75 14.56 29.48 -7.60
C SER A 75 14.44 28.98 -6.14
N LEU A 76 13.30 29.23 -5.49
CA LEU A 76 12.98 28.61 -4.21
C LEU A 76 12.63 27.13 -4.42
N GLU A 77 13.49 26.24 -3.92
CA GLU A 77 13.43 24.77 -4.05
C GLU A 77 12.07 24.16 -3.61
N SER A 78 11.37 24.82 -2.68
CA SER A 78 10.05 24.40 -2.19
C SER A 78 8.89 24.74 -3.13
N VAL A 79 9.07 25.65 -4.09
CA VAL A 79 8.04 26.06 -5.06
C VAL A 79 8.23 25.34 -6.39
N SER A 80 9.48 25.17 -6.83
CA SER A 80 9.83 24.44 -8.07
C SER A 80 9.48 22.94 -8.03
N SER A 81 9.31 22.38 -6.83
CA SER A 81 8.88 20.99 -6.63
C SER A 81 7.37 20.76 -6.77
N LEU A 82 6.56 21.82 -6.75
CA LEU A 82 5.09 21.73 -6.81
C LEU A 82 4.47 22.48 -7.99
N CYS A 83 5.08 23.59 -8.43
CA CYS A 83 4.56 24.46 -9.48
C CYS A 83 5.61 24.73 -10.55
N GLU A 84 5.18 24.78 -11.80
CA GLU A 84 6.01 25.19 -12.94
C GLU A 84 5.43 26.47 -13.52
N PHE A 85 6.22 27.55 -13.53
CA PHE A 85 5.77 28.85 -14.00
C PHE A 85 6.06 29.02 -15.48
N VAL A 86 5.04 29.30 -16.28
CA VAL A 86 5.14 29.54 -17.72
C VAL A 86 4.87 31.02 -17.99
N TYR A 87 5.82 31.72 -18.59
CA TYR A 87 5.67 33.15 -18.90
C TYR A 87 4.92 33.32 -20.21
N LEU A 88 3.77 33.99 -20.17
CA LEU A 88 2.82 34.09 -21.28
C LEU A 88 2.25 35.51 -21.33
N ASP A 89 1.86 35.98 -22.51
CA ASP A 89 1.01 37.18 -22.60
C ASP A 89 -0.37 36.88 -22.01
N GLU A 90 -1.09 37.89 -21.49
CA GLU A 90 -2.41 37.67 -20.87
C GLU A 90 -3.39 36.96 -21.82
N GLU A 91 -3.44 37.37 -23.09
CA GLU A 91 -4.32 36.76 -24.09
C GLU A 91 -3.94 35.31 -24.41
N GLU A 92 -2.64 34.99 -24.39
CA GLU A 92 -2.14 33.63 -24.61
C GLU A 92 -2.41 32.76 -23.38
N GLY A 93 -2.19 33.29 -22.18
CA GLY A 93 -2.47 32.64 -20.91
C GLY A 93 -3.95 32.27 -20.77
N ARG A 94 -4.88 33.17 -21.12
CA ARG A 94 -6.32 32.87 -21.10
C ARG A 94 -6.68 31.73 -22.08
N ARG A 95 -6.11 31.74 -23.29
CA ARG A 95 -6.33 30.66 -24.28
C ARG A 95 -5.75 29.32 -23.82
N GLN A 96 -4.58 29.30 -23.19
CA GLN A 96 -3.98 28.09 -22.64
C GLN A 96 -4.74 27.56 -21.42
N MET A 97 -5.32 28.46 -20.62
CA MET A 97 -6.18 28.10 -19.49
C MET A 97 -7.49 27.45 -19.97
N GLU A 98 -8.09 27.97 -21.05
CA GLU A 98 -9.28 27.35 -21.68
C GLU A 98 -9.00 25.97 -22.28
N ARG A 99 -7.78 25.73 -22.78
CA ARG A 99 -7.34 24.44 -23.33
C ARG A 99 -6.90 23.44 -22.25
N GLY A 100 -6.83 23.85 -20.98
CA GLY A 100 -6.37 23.01 -19.88
C GLY A 100 -4.85 22.74 -19.90
N GLU A 101 -4.07 23.62 -20.52
CA GLU A 101 -2.61 23.56 -20.54
C GLU A 101 -2.00 24.20 -19.28
N ILE A 102 -2.65 25.25 -18.74
CA ILE A 102 -2.32 25.87 -17.44
C ILE A 102 -3.53 25.84 -16.49
N TYR A 103 -3.27 25.75 -15.18
CA TYR A 103 -4.33 25.61 -14.16
C TYR A 103 -4.72 26.94 -13.50
N ALA A 104 -3.86 27.95 -13.59
CA ALA A 104 -4.12 29.30 -13.12
C ALA A 104 -3.28 30.31 -13.91
N LEU A 105 -3.75 31.55 -14.00
CA LEU A 105 -3.05 32.67 -14.62
C LEU A 105 -2.83 33.78 -13.59
N MET A 106 -1.58 34.13 -13.34
CA MET A 106 -1.17 35.22 -12.46
C MET A 106 -0.91 36.48 -13.28
N LEU A 107 -1.69 37.52 -13.06
CA LEU A 107 -1.56 38.83 -13.69
C LEU A 107 -0.77 39.74 -12.75
N ILE A 108 0.43 40.12 -13.17
CA ILE A 108 1.30 41.04 -12.42
C ILE A 108 1.03 42.48 -12.88
N PRO A 109 0.77 43.44 -11.98
CA PRO A 109 0.54 44.83 -12.35
C PRO A 109 1.83 45.51 -12.86
N ASP A 110 1.66 46.53 -13.72
CA ASP A 110 2.73 47.24 -14.45
C ASP A 110 3.80 47.89 -13.56
N GLN A 111 3.45 48.19 -12.30
CA GLN A 111 4.30 48.91 -11.34
C GLN A 111 4.38 48.19 -10.00
N LEU A 112 4.43 46.85 -9.98
CA LEU A 112 4.49 46.10 -8.71
C LEU A 112 5.63 46.58 -7.81
N LEU A 113 6.81 46.84 -8.38
CA LEU A 113 7.98 47.29 -7.62
C LEU A 113 7.87 48.73 -7.13
N GLU A 114 7.46 49.65 -8.00
CA GLU A 114 7.24 51.05 -7.63
C GLU A 114 6.12 51.15 -6.60
N GLY A 115 5.06 50.35 -6.76
CA GLY A 115 3.93 50.21 -5.86
C GLY A 115 4.30 49.75 -4.45
N ILE A 116 5.29 48.87 -4.35
CA ILE A 116 5.87 48.45 -3.06
C ILE A 116 6.73 49.58 -2.47
N MET A 117 7.53 50.27 -3.28
CA MET A 117 8.41 51.35 -2.79
C MET A 117 7.67 52.63 -2.42
N ASN A 118 6.53 52.93 -3.05
CA ASN A 118 5.75 54.15 -2.86
C ASN A 118 4.49 53.95 -1.98
N GLY A 119 4.22 52.71 -1.55
CA GLY A 119 3.10 52.38 -0.66
C GLY A 119 1.72 52.27 -1.33
N THR A 120 1.61 52.39 -2.66
CA THR A 120 0.32 52.23 -3.38
C THR A 120 -0.12 50.77 -3.50
N ASN A 121 0.82 49.82 -3.48
CA ASN A 121 0.62 48.39 -3.27
C ASN A 121 -0.51 47.76 -4.13
N GLU A 122 -0.40 47.87 -5.45
CA GLU A 122 -1.37 47.31 -6.39
C GLU A 122 -1.38 45.76 -6.32
N PRO A 123 -2.55 45.11 -6.18
CA PRO A 123 -2.63 43.68 -5.92
C PRO A 123 -2.36 42.83 -7.16
N VAL A 124 -1.68 41.70 -6.95
CA VAL A 124 -1.55 40.63 -7.96
C VAL A 124 -2.89 39.92 -8.12
N THR A 125 -3.36 39.76 -9.36
CA THR A 125 -4.65 39.08 -9.64
C THR A 125 -4.40 37.66 -10.13
N ILE A 126 -5.09 36.68 -9.54
CA ILE A 126 -4.98 35.27 -9.94
C ILE A 126 -6.31 34.81 -10.51
N VAL A 127 -6.28 34.38 -11.76
CA VAL A 127 -7.45 33.93 -12.53
C VAL A 127 -7.45 32.40 -12.57
N PHE A 128 -8.60 31.81 -12.25
CA PHE A 128 -8.84 30.37 -12.29
C PHE A 128 -9.84 30.02 -13.40
N PRO A 129 -9.76 28.82 -14.00
CA PRO A 129 -10.77 28.35 -14.95
C PRO A 129 -12.13 28.13 -14.27
N GLU A 130 -13.22 28.29 -15.03
CA GLU A 130 -14.59 28.08 -14.53
C GLU A 130 -14.85 26.62 -14.09
N GLN A 131 -14.22 25.65 -14.78
CA GLN A 131 -14.23 24.24 -14.42
C GLN A 131 -12.86 23.84 -13.85
N ALA A 132 -12.65 24.14 -12.58
CA ALA A 132 -11.41 23.81 -11.88
C ALA A 132 -11.33 22.30 -11.58
N GLY A 133 -10.30 21.63 -12.12
CA GLY A 133 -9.89 20.30 -11.66
C GLY A 133 -9.37 20.29 -10.23
N LEU A 134 -8.93 19.13 -9.74
CA LEU A 134 -8.38 18.98 -8.39
C LEU A 134 -7.15 19.89 -8.19
N GLU A 135 -6.31 20.01 -9.21
CA GLU A 135 -5.07 20.79 -9.22
C GLU A 135 -5.33 22.29 -9.06
N ALA A 136 -6.28 22.84 -9.84
CA ALA A 136 -6.68 24.24 -9.74
C ALA A 136 -7.37 24.55 -8.39
N SER A 137 -8.09 23.58 -7.82
CA SER A 137 -8.71 23.70 -6.49
C SER A 137 -7.65 23.73 -5.37
N ILE A 138 -6.63 22.87 -5.47
CA ILE A 138 -5.49 22.88 -4.54
C ILE A 138 -4.73 24.20 -4.64
N PHE A 139 -4.45 24.68 -5.85
CA PHE A 139 -3.74 25.94 -6.04
C PHE A 139 -4.54 27.16 -5.54
N ARG A 140 -5.87 27.14 -5.69
CA ARG A 140 -6.77 28.14 -5.11
C ARG A 140 -6.66 28.19 -3.60
N GLU A 141 -6.76 27.03 -2.93
CA GLU A 141 -6.64 26.95 -1.47
C GLU A 141 -5.27 27.46 -0.98
N LEU A 142 -4.18 27.11 -1.68
CA LEU A 142 -2.84 27.62 -1.36
C LEU A 142 -2.74 29.15 -1.53
N THR A 143 -3.37 29.68 -2.56
CA THR A 143 -3.39 31.12 -2.86
C THR A 143 -4.22 31.90 -1.83
N ASP A 144 -5.38 31.37 -1.45
CA ASP A 144 -6.26 31.97 -0.45
C ASP A 144 -5.59 32.00 0.92
N ALA A 145 -4.94 30.90 1.33
CA ALA A 145 -4.16 30.84 2.55
C ALA A 145 -2.96 31.82 2.53
N GLY A 146 -2.29 31.96 1.39
CA GLY A 146 -1.23 32.96 1.22
C GLY A 146 -1.75 34.40 1.36
N THR A 147 -2.91 34.67 0.77
CA THR A 147 -3.58 35.99 0.84
C THR A 147 -3.99 36.34 2.27
N GLU A 148 -4.45 35.38 3.06
CA GLU A 148 -4.82 35.59 4.48
C GLU A 148 -3.61 35.98 5.34
N ILE A 149 -2.45 35.34 5.11
CA ILE A 149 -1.20 35.68 5.78
C ILE A 149 -0.78 37.12 5.46
N LEU A 150 -0.85 37.51 4.18
CA LEU A 150 -0.52 38.87 3.75
C LEU A 150 -1.48 39.92 4.31
N LYS A 151 -2.79 39.65 4.31
CA LYS A 151 -3.80 40.53 4.92
C LYS A 151 -3.55 40.74 6.41
N THR A 152 -3.16 39.69 7.12
CA THR A 152 -2.83 39.77 8.55
C THR A 152 -1.61 40.65 8.79
N ALA A 153 -0.54 40.48 8.00
CA ALA A 153 0.66 41.30 8.10
C ALA A 153 0.36 42.78 7.79
N GLN A 154 -0.39 43.06 6.72
CA GLN A 154 -0.78 44.41 6.34
C GLN A 154 -1.67 45.08 7.39
N ALA A 155 -2.66 44.36 7.93
CA ALA A 155 -3.50 44.86 9.01
C ALA A 155 -2.66 45.25 10.25
N ALA A 156 -1.65 44.45 10.58
CA ALA A 156 -0.75 44.75 11.70
C ALA A 156 0.13 45.98 11.45
N VAL A 157 0.65 46.16 10.22
CA VAL A 157 1.40 47.36 9.83
C VAL A 157 0.50 48.60 9.94
N TYR A 158 -0.65 48.59 9.27
CA TYR A 158 -1.57 49.74 9.30
C TYR A 158 -2.08 50.10 10.70
N SER A 159 -2.39 49.10 11.53
CA SER A 159 -2.80 49.33 12.93
C SER A 159 -1.67 49.96 13.76
N THR A 160 -0.42 49.61 13.45
CA THR A 160 0.76 50.16 14.14
C THR A 160 1.05 51.58 13.69
N ASP A 161 0.89 51.87 12.40
CA ASP A 161 1.06 53.21 11.84
C ASP A 161 0.03 54.18 12.41
N GLU A 162 -1.23 53.76 12.50
CA GLU A 162 -2.33 54.54 13.11
C GLU A 162 -2.05 54.80 14.60
N LEU A 163 -1.64 53.77 15.35
CA LEU A 163 -1.28 53.90 16.77
C LEU A 163 -0.09 54.86 16.98
N LEU A 164 0.96 54.77 16.16
CA LEU A 164 2.12 55.65 16.23
C LEU A 164 1.77 57.08 15.81
N GLY A 165 0.85 57.24 14.85
CA GLY A 165 0.24 58.50 14.48
C GLY A 165 -0.47 59.17 15.66
N ASP A 166 -1.36 58.43 16.33
CA ASP A 166 -2.13 58.90 17.50
C ASP A 166 -1.22 59.30 18.68
N MET A 167 -0.11 58.59 18.86
CA MET A 167 0.88 58.89 19.91
C MET A 167 1.84 60.04 19.55
N GLY A 168 1.70 60.65 18.36
CA GLY A 168 2.59 61.72 17.88
C GLY A 168 4.02 61.25 17.62
N ARG A 169 4.23 59.94 17.41
CA ARG A 169 5.54 59.29 17.19
C ARG A 169 5.76 58.92 15.72
N THR A 170 5.32 59.79 14.81
CA THR A 170 5.40 59.56 13.36
C THR A 170 6.82 59.31 12.85
N GLY A 171 7.85 59.84 13.52
CA GLY A 171 9.25 59.56 13.18
C GLY A 171 9.70 58.10 13.41
N GLN A 172 8.91 57.27 14.10
CA GLN A 172 9.21 55.87 14.38
C GLN A 172 8.51 54.89 13.42
N ILE A 173 7.57 55.38 12.59
CA ILE A 173 6.79 54.56 11.64
C ILE A 173 7.70 53.73 10.71
N PRO A 174 8.70 54.31 10.01
CA PRO A 174 9.51 53.53 9.07
C PRO A 174 10.28 52.38 9.74
N GLN A 175 10.66 52.56 11.00
CA GLN A 175 11.39 51.54 11.76
C GLN A 175 10.44 50.44 12.26
N ALA A 176 9.24 50.81 12.71
CA ALA A 176 8.21 49.85 13.10
C ALA A 176 7.70 49.02 11.92
N GLU A 177 7.47 49.65 10.75
CA GLU A 177 7.13 48.96 9.50
C GLU A 177 8.21 47.94 9.12
N SER A 178 9.49 48.33 9.15
CA SER A 178 10.61 47.44 8.84
C SER A 178 10.69 46.26 9.79
N ASP A 179 10.54 46.49 11.11
CA ASP A 179 10.60 45.45 12.13
C ASP A 179 9.43 44.46 12.01
N LEU A 180 8.22 44.97 11.76
CA LEU A 180 7.02 44.15 11.53
C LEU A 180 7.13 43.35 10.25
N ASN A 181 7.54 43.96 9.14
CA ASN A 181 7.76 43.28 7.87
C ASN A 181 8.81 42.17 8.02
N GLN A 182 9.92 42.42 8.72
CA GLN A 182 10.93 41.40 8.98
C GLN A 182 10.39 40.26 9.85
N MET A 183 9.58 40.57 10.87
CA MET A 183 8.96 39.58 11.73
C MET A 183 7.97 38.69 10.95
N TYR A 184 7.04 39.29 10.20
CA TYR A 184 6.06 38.56 9.41
C TYR A 184 6.68 37.77 8.26
N LEU A 185 7.70 38.33 7.60
CA LEU A 185 8.45 37.60 6.57
C LEU A 185 9.18 36.40 7.16
N LYS A 186 9.78 36.55 8.36
CA LYS A 186 10.38 35.43 9.08
C LYS A 186 9.34 34.37 9.45
N TYR A 187 8.15 34.75 9.91
CA TYR A 187 7.07 33.81 10.21
C TYR A 187 6.57 33.07 8.97
N ALA A 188 6.40 33.77 7.84
CA ALA A 188 5.96 33.18 6.58
C ALA A 188 7.01 32.21 5.99
N LEU A 189 8.29 32.59 6.01
CA LEU A 189 9.39 31.80 5.43
C LEU A 189 9.89 30.68 6.34
N SER A 190 9.74 30.78 7.66
CA SER A 190 10.24 29.76 8.62
C SER A 190 9.30 28.56 8.78
N ARG A 191 8.39 28.31 7.82
CA ARG A 191 7.52 27.13 7.84
C ARG A 191 8.29 25.80 7.87
N SER A 192 9.57 25.75 7.53
CA SER A 192 10.39 24.54 7.70
C SER A 192 10.91 24.32 9.13
N VAL A 193 10.84 25.32 10.01
CA VAL A 193 11.43 25.27 11.37
C VAL A 193 10.42 24.75 12.40
N TYR A 194 9.12 24.96 12.18
CA TYR A 194 8.06 24.52 13.10
C TYR A 194 7.48 23.14 12.77
N PHE A 195 7.69 22.65 11.54
CA PHE A 195 7.21 21.35 11.11
C PHE A 195 8.37 20.36 11.14
N LYS A 196 8.34 19.48 12.13
CA LYS A 196 9.23 18.33 12.17
C LYS A 196 8.64 17.27 11.25
N THR A 197 9.21 17.11 10.06
CA THR A 197 8.81 16.03 9.15
C THR A 197 9.31 14.71 9.72
N GLU A 198 8.46 14.01 10.48
CA GLU A 198 8.70 12.60 10.78
C GLU A 198 8.13 11.75 9.64
N GLN A 199 8.98 10.90 9.06
CA GLN A 199 8.49 9.81 8.21
C GLN A 199 7.72 8.83 9.10
N VAL A 200 6.42 9.03 9.19
CA VAL A 200 5.50 8.01 9.70
C VAL A 200 5.27 7.02 8.59
N SER A 201 6.06 5.94 8.57
CA SER A 201 5.83 4.85 7.64
C SER A 201 4.52 4.15 8.00
N ALA A 202 3.49 4.31 7.16
CA ALA A 202 2.24 3.57 7.28
C ALA A 202 2.45 2.04 7.19
N SER A 203 3.60 1.61 6.66
CA SER A 203 4.03 0.21 6.48
C SER A 203 4.90 -0.30 7.65
N GLY A 204 5.20 0.55 8.64
CA GLY A 204 6.17 0.25 9.71
C GLY A 204 7.62 0.24 9.21
N ASP A 205 8.40 -0.75 9.63
CA ASP A 205 9.87 -0.82 9.50
C ASP A 205 10.39 -1.13 8.07
N VAL A 206 9.54 -1.08 7.07
CA VAL A 206 9.83 -1.58 5.72
C VAL A 206 9.35 -0.57 4.68
N THR A 207 10.15 -0.38 3.63
CA THR A 207 9.80 0.51 2.51
C THR A 207 8.51 0.04 1.83
N THR A 208 7.73 0.99 1.30
CA THR A 208 6.44 0.70 0.63
C THR A 208 6.56 -0.35 -0.47
N GLU A 209 7.65 -0.33 -1.24
CA GLU A 209 7.94 -1.31 -2.28
C GLU A 209 8.09 -2.74 -1.73
N VAL A 210 8.85 -2.88 -0.65
CA VAL A 210 9.09 -4.19 -0.03
C VAL A 210 7.82 -4.69 0.67
N PHE A 211 7.04 -3.80 1.29
CA PHE A 211 5.74 -4.15 1.88
C PHE A 211 4.76 -4.73 0.87
N TYR A 212 4.59 -4.09 -0.28
CA TYR A 212 3.74 -4.62 -1.36
C TYR A 212 4.36 -5.85 -2.04
N GLY A 213 5.69 -5.95 -2.09
CA GLY A 213 6.40 -7.15 -2.53
C GLY A 213 6.09 -8.38 -1.65
N ILE A 214 6.13 -8.22 -0.33
CA ILE A 214 5.74 -9.24 0.65
C ILE A 214 4.28 -9.64 0.44
N SER A 215 3.41 -8.66 0.28
CA SER A 215 1.99 -8.87 0.04
C SER A 215 1.74 -9.70 -1.22
N CYS A 216 2.36 -9.33 -2.34
CA CYS A 216 2.31 -10.09 -3.59
C CYS A 216 2.85 -11.52 -3.43
N ALA A 217 3.95 -11.72 -2.69
CA ALA A 217 4.52 -13.04 -2.46
C ALA A 217 3.56 -13.96 -1.68
N VAL A 218 2.95 -13.46 -0.60
CA VAL A 218 1.97 -14.22 0.20
C VAL A 218 0.72 -14.54 -0.61
N LEU A 219 0.20 -13.56 -1.35
CA LEU A 219 -0.95 -13.74 -2.24
C LEU A 219 -0.66 -14.81 -3.30
N ALA A 220 0.50 -14.75 -3.95
CA ALA A 220 0.91 -15.73 -4.95
C ALA A 220 0.99 -17.14 -4.36
N VAL A 221 1.60 -17.31 -3.18
CA VAL A 221 1.71 -18.63 -2.50
C VAL A 221 0.33 -19.22 -2.19
N LEU A 222 -0.63 -18.40 -1.74
CA LEU A 222 -1.98 -18.89 -1.44
C LEU A 222 -2.75 -19.23 -2.73
N LEU A 223 -2.61 -18.42 -3.78
CA LEU A 223 -3.26 -18.67 -5.07
C LEU A 223 -2.64 -19.84 -5.85
N LEU A 224 -1.41 -20.26 -5.55
CA LEU A 224 -0.87 -21.55 -6.03
C LEU A 224 -1.73 -22.75 -5.61
N GLY A 225 -2.61 -22.60 -4.61
CA GLY A 225 -3.63 -23.60 -4.29
C GLY A 225 -4.65 -23.85 -5.42
N ILE A 226 -4.80 -22.93 -6.38
CA ILE A 226 -5.72 -23.08 -7.52
C ILE A 226 -5.21 -24.11 -8.54
N PRO A 227 -3.97 -24.01 -9.09
CA PRO A 227 -3.37 -25.07 -9.89
C PRO A 227 -3.33 -26.44 -9.20
N ALA A 228 -3.23 -26.46 -7.87
CA ALA A 228 -3.26 -27.67 -7.07
C ALA A 228 -4.66 -28.33 -6.95
N ALA A 229 -5.73 -27.73 -7.48
CA ALA A 229 -7.10 -28.24 -7.40
C ALA A 229 -7.23 -29.70 -7.88
N GLY A 230 -6.51 -30.07 -8.94
CA GLY A 230 -6.51 -31.44 -9.48
C GLY A 230 -5.96 -32.47 -8.48
N PHE A 231 -4.91 -32.11 -7.74
CA PHE A 231 -4.36 -32.90 -6.65
C PHE A 231 -5.28 -32.88 -5.42
N LEU A 232 -5.93 -31.75 -5.16
CA LEU A 232 -6.78 -31.50 -3.99
C LEU A 232 -8.21 -32.06 -4.09
N ARG A 233 -8.57 -32.70 -5.21
CA ARG A 233 -9.84 -33.41 -5.38
C ARG A 233 -10.18 -34.26 -4.15
N PRO A 234 -11.40 -34.12 -3.58
CA PRO A 234 -11.81 -34.94 -2.44
C PRO A 234 -11.81 -36.41 -2.84
N PHE A 235 -11.43 -37.28 -1.90
CA PHE A 235 -11.52 -38.71 -2.13
C PHE A 235 -12.98 -39.13 -2.25
N SER A 236 -13.27 -40.11 -3.10
CA SER A 236 -14.61 -40.70 -3.10
C SER A 236 -14.89 -41.33 -1.73
N PRO A 237 -16.14 -41.30 -1.24
CA PRO A 237 -16.48 -41.84 0.08
C PRO A 237 -16.13 -43.33 0.20
N VAL A 238 -16.17 -44.07 -0.92
CA VAL A 238 -15.78 -45.48 -0.99
C VAL A 238 -14.26 -45.66 -0.79
N MET A 239 -13.44 -44.81 -1.41
CA MET A 239 -11.99 -44.81 -1.23
C MET A 239 -11.61 -44.43 0.20
N GLU A 240 -12.32 -43.46 0.78
CA GLU A 240 -12.08 -43.03 2.15
C GLU A 240 -12.36 -44.14 3.17
N LYS A 241 -13.50 -44.84 3.04
CA LYS A 241 -13.84 -46.01 3.85
C LYS A 241 -12.83 -47.15 3.67
N LYS A 242 -12.39 -47.45 2.43
CA LYS A 242 -11.37 -48.49 2.17
C LYS A 242 -10.03 -48.19 2.82
N LEU A 243 -9.55 -46.94 2.75
CA LEU A 243 -8.31 -46.54 3.42
C LEU A 243 -8.44 -46.60 4.95
N TYR A 244 -9.61 -46.25 5.49
CA TYR A 244 -9.87 -46.38 6.93
C TYR A 244 -9.82 -47.84 7.38
N LEU A 245 -10.46 -48.74 6.64
CA LEU A 245 -10.41 -50.19 6.89
C LEU A 245 -9.00 -50.78 6.74
N SER A 246 -8.17 -50.19 5.88
CA SER A 246 -6.74 -50.54 5.73
C SER A 246 -5.86 -49.99 6.87
N GLY A 247 -6.44 -49.34 7.87
CA GLY A 247 -5.75 -48.83 9.06
C GLY A 247 -5.12 -47.45 8.90
N PHE A 248 -5.52 -46.66 7.89
CA PHE A 248 -5.11 -45.26 7.74
C PHE A 248 -6.17 -44.31 8.31
N SER A 249 -5.82 -43.62 9.39
CA SER A 249 -6.72 -42.65 10.02
C SER A 249 -6.85 -41.36 9.18
N ARG A 250 -7.97 -40.64 9.34
CA ARG A 250 -8.23 -39.35 8.68
C ARG A 250 -7.14 -38.28 8.95
N PRO A 251 -6.67 -38.03 10.20
CA PRO A 251 -5.68 -36.99 10.44
C PRO A 251 -4.34 -37.35 9.79
N MET A 252 -3.93 -38.61 9.89
CA MET A 252 -2.68 -39.11 9.31
C MET A 252 -2.61 -38.87 7.79
N ARG A 253 -3.73 -39.02 7.09
CA ARG A 253 -3.84 -38.72 5.66
C ARG A 253 -3.76 -37.23 5.38
N LEU A 254 -4.42 -36.42 6.22
CA LEU A 254 -4.42 -34.97 6.08
C LEU A 254 -3.01 -34.41 6.20
N TRP A 255 -2.27 -34.83 7.24
CA TRP A 255 -0.88 -34.45 7.45
C TRP A 255 0.04 -34.87 6.29
N ALA A 256 -0.14 -36.09 5.76
CA ALA A 256 0.61 -36.55 4.61
C ALA A 256 0.33 -35.70 3.35
N ARG A 257 -0.93 -35.29 3.17
CA ARG A 257 -1.36 -34.41 2.07
C ARG A 257 -0.81 -33.00 2.22
N THR A 258 -0.81 -32.45 3.44
CA THR A 258 -0.21 -31.15 3.77
C THR A 258 1.28 -31.14 3.47
N ALA A 259 2.01 -32.20 3.85
CA ALA A 259 3.43 -32.34 3.54
C ALA A 259 3.69 -32.45 2.03
N ALA A 260 2.89 -33.22 1.30
CA ALA A 260 3.02 -33.37 -0.15
C ALA A 260 2.71 -32.05 -0.90
N LEU A 261 1.69 -31.31 -0.48
CA LEU A 261 1.38 -30.00 -1.07
C LEU A 261 2.43 -28.93 -0.70
N ALA A 262 2.92 -28.94 0.54
CA ALA A 262 4.01 -28.05 0.96
C ALA A 262 5.27 -28.27 0.10
N PHE A 263 5.58 -29.53 -0.24
CA PHE A 263 6.67 -29.85 -1.16
C PHE A 263 6.45 -29.26 -2.57
N LEU A 264 5.22 -29.31 -3.10
CA LEU A 264 4.91 -28.67 -4.39
C LEU A 264 5.04 -27.15 -4.33
N PHE A 265 4.57 -26.52 -3.26
CA PHE A 265 4.71 -25.07 -3.06
C PHE A 265 6.17 -24.65 -2.92
N ALA A 266 6.96 -25.41 -2.16
CA ALA A 266 8.39 -25.20 -2.05
C ALA A 266 9.08 -25.33 -3.42
N LEU A 267 8.71 -26.32 -4.23
CA LEU A 267 9.31 -26.48 -5.56
C LEU A 267 8.96 -25.33 -6.52
N ALA A 268 7.72 -24.84 -6.51
CA ALA A 268 7.32 -23.70 -7.34
C ALA A 268 7.94 -22.37 -6.89
N THR A 269 8.19 -22.20 -5.59
CA THR A 269 8.72 -20.95 -5.01
C THR A 269 10.23 -21.00 -4.77
N ALA A 270 10.88 -22.14 -4.98
CA ALA A 270 12.33 -22.29 -4.77
C ALA A 270 13.14 -21.33 -5.64
N ALA A 271 12.86 -21.28 -6.94
CA ALA A 271 13.59 -20.40 -7.87
C ALA A 271 13.54 -18.91 -7.45
N PRO A 272 12.36 -18.28 -7.24
CA PRO A 272 12.32 -16.89 -6.80
C PRO A 272 12.93 -16.71 -5.40
N PHE A 273 12.74 -17.65 -4.48
CA PHE A 273 13.30 -17.57 -3.13
C PHE A 273 14.84 -17.58 -3.12
N PHE A 274 15.47 -18.53 -3.82
CA PHE A 274 16.93 -18.62 -3.88
C PHE A 274 17.55 -17.44 -4.64
N VAL A 275 16.86 -16.90 -5.66
CA VAL A 275 17.30 -15.65 -6.33
C VAL A 275 17.30 -14.48 -5.35
N CYS A 276 16.26 -14.32 -4.53
CA CYS A 276 16.23 -13.29 -3.48
C CYS A 276 17.31 -13.51 -2.43
N LEU A 277 17.59 -14.76 -2.06
CA LEU A 277 18.63 -15.11 -1.09
C LEU A 277 20.04 -14.79 -1.61
N VAL A 278 20.34 -15.11 -2.87
CA VAL A 278 21.64 -14.81 -3.49
C VAL A 278 21.84 -13.31 -3.70
N LYS A 279 20.76 -12.57 -4.02
CA LYS A 279 20.80 -11.11 -4.16
C LYS A 279 20.91 -10.35 -2.84
N GLY A 280 20.91 -11.04 -1.69
CA GLY A 280 21.01 -10.40 -0.38
C GLY A 280 19.76 -9.64 0.06
N PHE A 281 18.59 -9.95 -0.51
CA PHE A 281 17.32 -9.33 -0.11
C PHE A 281 16.87 -9.74 1.31
N PHE A 282 17.32 -10.90 1.78
CA PHE A 282 16.98 -11.40 3.11
C PHE A 282 18.11 -11.09 4.09
N GLN A 283 17.87 -10.17 5.03
CA GLN A 283 18.84 -9.84 6.07
C GLN A 283 19.05 -11.00 7.05
N SER A 284 18.05 -11.86 7.26
CA SER A 284 18.17 -13.06 8.12
C SER A 284 19.06 -14.17 7.53
N GLY A 285 19.56 -14.01 6.30
CA GLY A 285 20.49 -14.95 5.66
C GLY A 285 19.93 -16.38 5.57
N LEU A 286 20.73 -17.37 6.00
CA LEU A 286 20.36 -18.80 5.95
C LEU A 286 19.17 -19.18 6.85
N PHE A 287 18.88 -18.40 7.90
CA PHE A 287 17.74 -18.65 8.78
C PHE A 287 16.39 -18.41 8.09
N SER A 288 16.40 -17.81 6.89
CA SER A 288 15.21 -17.64 6.05
C SER A 288 14.70 -18.96 5.47
N ILE A 289 15.56 -19.97 5.28
CA ILE A 289 15.20 -21.27 4.70
C ILE A 289 14.13 -22.01 5.54
N PRO A 290 14.31 -22.22 6.86
CA PRO A 290 13.30 -22.90 7.67
C PRO A 290 11.99 -22.10 7.76
N VAL A 291 12.05 -20.76 7.78
CA VAL A 291 10.85 -19.91 7.80
C VAL A 291 10.08 -20.02 6.49
N TRP A 292 10.76 -20.01 5.33
CA TRP A 292 10.15 -20.23 4.03
C TRP A 292 9.48 -21.61 3.93
N LEU A 293 10.12 -22.67 4.41
CA LEU A 293 9.51 -24.01 4.47
C LEU A 293 8.26 -24.02 5.35
N LEU A 294 8.31 -23.33 6.49
CA LEU A 294 7.17 -23.20 7.40
C LEU A 294 6.02 -22.43 6.75
N VAL A 295 6.30 -21.35 6.02
CA VAL A 295 5.31 -20.62 5.21
C VAL A 295 4.63 -21.55 4.19
N CYS A 296 5.40 -22.40 3.50
CA CYS A 296 4.85 -23.38 2.56
C CYS A 296 3.92 -24.41 3.24
N VAL A 297 4.28 -24.88 4.43
CA VAL A 297 3.47 -25.81 5.24
C VAL A 297 2.18 -25.15 5.75
N CYS A 298 2.26 -23.88 6.17
CA CYS A 298 1.10 -23.15 6.66
C CYS A 298 0.11 -22.84 5.54
N ALA A 299 0.62 -22.35 4.40
CA ALA A 299 -0.18 -22.11 3.22
C ALA A 299 -0.84 -23.40 2.71
N SER A 300 -0.10 -24.52 2.67
CA SER A 300 -0.66 -25.80 2.23
C SER A 300 -1.76 -26.31 3.19
N GLY A 301 -1.57 -26.15 4.50
CA GLY A 301 -2.55 -26.52 5.51
C GLY A 301 -3.84 -25.72 5.39
N TRP A 302 -3.73 -24.41 5.13
CA TRP A 302 -4.88 -23.53 4.91
C TRP A 302 -5.65 -23.89 3.63
N VAL A 303 -4.92 -24.07 2.53
CA VAL A 303 -5.49 -24.49 1.25
C VAL A 303 -6.26 -25.80 1.41
N ILE A 304 -5.67 -26.81 2.05
CA ILE A 304 -6.34 -28.10 2.28
C ILE A 304 -7.61 -27.95 3.10
N LEU A 305 -7.61 -27.11 4.14
CA LEU A 305 -8.79 -26.84 4.97
C LEU A 305 -9.95 -26.30 4.12
N ILE A 306 -9.68 -25.34 3.23
CA ILE A 306 -10.69 -24.78 2.32
C ILE A 306 -11.23 -25.82 1.35
N TYR A 307 -10.35 -26.63 0.74
CA TYR A 307 -10.80 -27.67 -0.20
C TYR A 307 -11.57 -28.80 0.49
N GLU A 308 -11.27 -29.13 1.75
CA GLU A 308 -12.09 -30.06 2.53
C GLU A 308 -13.48 -29.47 2.87
N ALA A 309 -13.54 -28.17 3.20
CA ALA A 309 -14.80 -27.48 3.49
C ALA A 309 -15.71 -27.37 2.25
N GLY A 310 -15.13 -27.07 1.08
CA GLY A 310 -15.89 -26.85 -0.16
C GLY A 310 -16.53 -28.11 -0.76
N ARG A 311 -16.07 -29.31 -0.39
CA ARG A 311 -16.52 -30.67 -0.86
C ARG A 311 -16.59 -30.89 -2.38
N SER A 312 -16.40 -29.86 -3.19
CA SER A 312 -16.35 -29.85 -4.65
C SER A 312 -15.15 -29.00 -5.10
N THR A 313 -14.61 -29.30 -6.28
CA THR A 313 -13.43 -28.60 -6.80
C THR A 313 -13.72 -27.13 -7.13
N LEU A 314 -14.88 -26.84 -7.72
CA LEU A 314 -15.24 -25.49 -8.11
C LEU A 314 -15.50 -24.61 -6.87
N ALA A 315 -16.27 -25.11 -5.90
CA ALA A 315 -16.46 -24.37 -4.63
C ALA A 315 -15.14 -24.18 -3.89
N GLY A 316 -14.26 -25.19 -3.86
CA GLY A 316 -12.94 -25.07 -3.23
C GLY A 316 -12.08 -23.96 -3.85
N VAL A 317 -12.04 -23.87 -5.19
CA VAL A 317 -11.33 -22.81 -5.90
C VAL A 317 -11.95 -21.43 -5.62
N SER A 318 -13.27 -21.30 -5.71
CA SER A 318 -13.97 -20.03 -5.48
C SER A 318 -13.81 -19.53 -4.04
N ILE A 319 -13.96 -20.42 -3.05
CA ILE A 319 -13.78 -20.08 -1.63
C ILE A 319 -12.31 -19.71 -1.37
N LEU A 320 -11.34 -20.44 -1.96
CA LEU A 320 -9.92 -20.11 -1.81
C LEU A 320 -9.63 -18.70 -2.35
N PHE A 321 -10.08 -18.39 -3.56
CA PHE A 321 -9.86 -17.08 -4.16
C PHE A 321 -10.50 -15.95 -3.34
N LEU A 322 -11.79 -16.06 -3.05
CA LEU A 322 -12.54 -15.01 -2.33
C LEU A 322 -12.02 -14.83 -0.90
N SER A 323 -11.81 -15.92 -0.16
CA SER A 323 -11.30 -15.84 1.21
C SER A 323 -9.88 -15.27 1.26
N THR A 324 -9.01 -15.62 0.29
CA THR A 324 -7.66 -15.07 0.21
C THR A 324 -7.68 -13.56 0.03
N ILE A 325 -8.51 -13.05 -0.90
CA ILE A 325 -8.63 -11.59 -1.12
C ILE A 325 -9.16 -10.88 0.12
N VAL A 326 -10.23 -11.39 0.73
CA VAL A 326 -10.81 -10.78 1.94
C VAL A 326 -9.82 -10.77 3.09
N MET A 327 -9.11 -11.87 3.34
CA MET A 327 -8.10 -11.92 4.38
C MET A 327 -6.89 -11.04 4.05
N MET A 328 -6.52 -10.91 2.78
CA MET A 328 -5.45 -10.00 2.33
C MET A 328 -5.79 -8.54 2.62
N PHE A 329 -7.04 -8.16 2.37
CA PHE A 329 -7.54 -6.84 2.70
C PHE A 329 -7.52 -6.60 4.22
N MET A 330 -8.07 -7.53 5.01
CA MET A 330 -8.13 -7.41 6.47
C MET A 330 -6.76 -7.42 7.13
N ALA A 331 -5.79 -8.17 6.59
CA ALA A 331 -4.41 -8.22 7.07
C ALA A 331 -3.60 -6.97 6.72
N GLY A 332 -4.17 -6.05 5.93
CA GLY A 332 -3.51 -4.82 5.52
C GLY A 332 -2.59 -4.97 4.30
N GLY A 333 -2.66 -6.09 3.58
CA GLY A 333 -1.77 -6.37 2.45
C GLY A 333 -2.17 -5.71 1.13
N LEU A 334 -3.41 -5.22 1.01
CA LEU A 334 -3.85 -4.37 -0.11
C LEU A 334 -3.82 -2.89 0.25
N ILE A 335 -4.28 -2.55 1.46
CA ILE A 335 -4.27 -1.21 2.02
C ILE A 335 -3.59 -1.30 3.38
N PRO A 336 -2.54 -0.50 3.68
CA PRO A 336 -1.85 -0.57 4.96
C PRO A 336 -2.83 -0.47 6.14
N SER A 337 -2.58 -1.28 7.17
CA SER A 337 -3.51 -1.45 8.29
C SER A 337 -3.85 -0.15 9.05
N VAL A 338 -2.99 0.87 8.97
CA VAL A 338 -3.20 2.20 9.54
C VAL A 338 -4.40 2.93 8.92
N PHE A 339 -4.75 2.60 7.67
CA PHE A 339 -5.90 3.18 6.97
C PHE A 339 -7.18 2.35 7.11
N LEU A 340 -7.12 1.18 7.76
CA LEU A 340 -8.28 0.31 7.93
C LEU A 340 -9.07 0.66 9.20
N PRO A 341 -10.40 0.50 9.20
CA PRO A 341 -11.19 0.57 10.42
C PRO A 341 -10.67 -0.42 11.48
N GLU A 342 -10.67 -0.01 12.76
CA GLU A 342 -10.13 -0.83 13.86
C GLU A 342 -10.72 -2.24 13.92
N ALA A 343 -11.99 -2.40 13.56
CA ALA A 343 -12.65 -3.71 13.51
C ALA A 343 -12.05 -4.63 12.43
N ALA A 344 -11.76 -4.10 11.24
CA ALA A 344 -11.17 -4.86 10.14
C ALA A 344 -9.70 -5.22 10.45
N ALA A 345 -8.92 -4.26 10.95
CA ALA A 345 -7.54 -4.48 11.36
C ALA A 345 -7.44 -5.45 12.54
N GLY A 346 -8.36 -5.36 13.51
CA GLY A 346 -8.44 -6.26 14.66
C GLY A 346 -8.75 -7.71 14.26
N ALA A 347 -9.69 -7.91 13.33
CA ALA A 347 -10.00 -9.23 12.80
C ALA A 347 -8.88 -9.77 11.89
N GLY A 348 -8.19 -8.89 11.15
CA GLY A 348 -7.03 -9.21 10.32
C GLY A 348 -5.92 -9.94 11.07
N LYS A 349 -5.63 -9.53 12.32
CA LYS A 349 -4.61 -10.13 13.19
C LYS A 349 -4.79 -11.63 13.46
N PHE A 350 -6.00 -12.16 13.25
CA PHE A 350 -6.30 -13.58 13.44
C PHE A 350 -6.30 -14.38 12.13
N THR A 351 -6.11 -13.72 10.98
CA THR A 351 -6.12 -14.39 9.68
C THR A 351 -4.78 -15.09 9.41
N PRO A 352 -4.78 -16.24 8.70
CA PRO A 352 -3.55 -16.91 8.29
C PRO A 352 -2.66 -16.02 7.41
N VAL A 353 -3.26 -15.10 6.65
CA VAL A 353 -2.53 -14.17 5.78
C VAL A 353 -1.66 -13.22 6.60
N PHE A 354 -2.17 -12.67 7.70
CA PHE A 354 -1.39 -11.79 8.58
C PHE A 354 -0.13 -12.48 9.11
N PHE A 355 -0.24 -13.73 9.54
CA PHE A 355 0.91 -14.50 10.03
C PHE A 355 1.91 -14.83 8.92
N LEU A 356 1.45 -15.11 7.70
CA LEU A 356 2.33 -15.33 6.56
C LEU A 356 3.06 -14.04 6.17
N MET A 357 2.38 -12.89 6.20
CA MET A 357 2.98 -11.59 5.93
C MET A 357 4.05 -11.23 6.96
N GLU A 358 3.76 -11.41 8.26
CA GLU A 358 4.74 -11.20 9.34
C GLU A 358 5.96 -12.14 9.20
N ALA A 359 5.75 -13.41 8.86
CA ALA A 359 6.84 -14.36 8.66
C ALA A 359 7.75 -13.96 7.49
N VAL A 360 7.18 -13.45 6.39
CA VAL A 360 7.97 -12.97 5.25
C VAL A 360 8.62 -11.61 5.55
N LYS A 361 7.93 -10.71 6.27
CA LYS A 361 8.49 -9.44 6.75
C LYS A 361 9.73 -9.69 7.60
N TRP A 362 9.67 -10.66 8.52
CA TRP A 362 10.81 -11.05 9.36
C TRP A 362 12.01 -11.57 8.55
N MET A 363 11.79 -12.29 7.44
CA MET A 363 12.90 -12.72 6.58
C MET A 363 13.62 -11.54 5.92
N VAL A 364 12.91 -10.43 5.71
CA VAL A 364 13.41 -9.27 4.96
C VAL A 364 13.97 -8.17 5.87
N SER A 365 13.44 -7.98 7.08
CA SER A 365 13.89 -6.95 8.04
C SER A 365 14.35 -7.57 9.35
N GLU A 366 15.54 -7.20 9.85
CA GLU A 366 16.08 -7.65 11.15
C GLU A 366 15.33 -7.05 12.36
N ASP A 367 14.54 -6.00 12.18
CA ASP A 367 13.96 -5.28 13.32
C ASP A 367 12.63 -5.88 13.78
N MET A 368 12.73 -6.83 14.70
CA MET A 368 11.66 -7.12 15.65
C MET A 368 12.28 -7.27 17.04
N SER A 369 12.25 -6.16 17.77
CA SER A 369 12.42 -6.09 19.21
C SER A 369 11.40 -7.00 19.92
N GLY A 370 11.76 -8.29 20.08
CA GLY A 370 11.12 -9.15 21.06
C GLY A 370 11.06 -10.63 20.71
N ARG A 371 11.48 -11.46 21.67
CA ARG A 371 11.20 -12.91 21.78
C ARG A 371 9.70 -13.28 21.63
N ALA A 372 8.81 -12.29 21.70
CA ALA A 372 7.37 -12.43 21.46
C ALA A 372 7.02 -12.69 19.97
N GLY A 373 7.76 -12.12 19.01
CA GLY A 373 7.53 -12.34 17.57
C GLY A 373 7.90 -13.76 17.12
N GLN A 374 8.99 -14.30 17.68
CA GLN A 374 9.39 -15.70 17.47
C GLN A 374 8.29 -16.66 17.95
N LEU A 375 7.72 -16.47 19.14
CA LEU A 375 6.60 -17.29 19.65
C LEU A 375 5.27 -17.00 18.96
N ALA A 376 5.03 -15.76 18.51
CA ALA A 376 3.84 -15.36 17.78
C ALA A 376 3.79 -15.91 16.34
N ALA A 377 4.94 -16.19 15.72
CA ALA A 377 5.01 -16.89 14.45
C ALA A 377 4.66 -18.39 14.59
N TRP A 378 4.95 -19.02 15.74
CA TRP A 378 4.57 -20.42 16.01
C TRP A 378 3.13 -20.58 16.52
N ALA A 379 2.55 -19.58 17.18
CA ALA A 379 1.19 -19.61 17.74
C ALA A 379 0.06 -19.91 16.72
N PRO A 380 0.00 -19.31 15.52
CA PRO A 380 -1.01 -19.62 14.51
C PRO A 380 -0.80 -20.99 13.89
N VAL A 381 0.46 -21.43 13.76
CA VAL A 381 0.83 -22.76 13.29
C VAL A 381 0.32 -23.78 14.29
N LEU A 382 0.66 -23.65 15.57
CA LEU A 382 0.17 -24.51 16.63
C LEU A 382 -1.37 -24.50 16.73
N ARG A 383 -2.03 -23.35 16.57
CA ARG A 383 -3.51 -23.27 16.58
C ARG A 383 -4.15 -23.91 15.35
N LEU A 384 -3.60 -23.77 14.15
CA LEU A 384 -4.08 -24.45 12.94
C LEU A 384 -3.87 -25.96 13.04
N LEU A 385 -2.69 -26.41 13.51
CA LEU A 385 -2.41 -27.83 13.75
C LEU A 385 -3.32 -28.43 14.84
N VAL A 386 -3.66 -27.67 15.88
CA VAL A 386 -4.64 -28.05 16.92
C VAL A 386 -6.08 -28.03 16.40
N SER A 387 -6.44 -27.12 15.49
CA SER A 387 -7.75 -27.11 14.83
C SER A 387 -7.94 -28.31 13.90
N GLN A 388 -6.88 -28.71 13.18
CA GLN A 388 -6.83 -29.92 12.36
C GLN A 388 -6.96 -31.18 13.23
N ALA A 389 -6.34 -31.19 14.41
CA ALA A 389 -6.51 -32.25 15.40
C ALA A 389 -7.95 -32.29 16.00
N SER A 390 -8.59 -31.14 16.22
CA SER A 390 -9.93 -31.04 16.80
C SER A 390 -11.05 -31.38 15.82
N CYS A 391 -10.94 -30.96 14.55
CA CYS A 391 -11.85 -31.39 13.47
C CYS A 391 -11.72 -32.88 13.17
N SER A 392 -10.54 -33.46 13.35
CA SER A 392 -10.35 -34.91 13.28
C SER A 392 -10.99 -35.67 14.45
N GLY A 393 -11.21 -35.04 15.60
CA GLY A 393 -11.79 -35.68 16.79
C GLY A 393 -13.33 -35.68 16.83
N ARG A 394 -14.00 -34.69 16.22
CA ARG A 394 -15.47 -34.55 16.26
C ARG A 394 -16.24 -35.36 15.20
N GLY A 395 -15.57 -36.03 14.27
CA GLY A 395 -16.21 -36.93 13.29
C GLY A 395 -16.58 -38.31 13.83
N GLY A 396 -16.47 -38.53 15.14
CA GLY A 396 -16.58 -39.83 15.79
C GLY A 396 -17.83 -40.03 16.64
N VAL A 397 -19.00 -39.53 16.25
CA VAL A 397 -20.30 -40.05 16.72
C VAL A 397 -21.34 -39.84 15.61
N LEU A 398 -21.53 -40.84 14.75
CA LEU A 398 -22.84 -41.02 14.10
C LEU A 398 -23.76 -41.63 15.18
N PRO A 399 -24.89 -41.03 15.55
CA PRO A 399 -25.87 -41.73 16.38
C PRO A 399 -26.40 -42.90 15.56
N CYS A 400 -26.25 -44.11 16.11
CA CYS A 400 -27.06 -45.24 15.72
C CYS A 400 -28.51 -44.88 16.01
N GLY A 401 -29.31 -44.71 14.97
CA GLY A 401 -30.76 -44.65 15.01
C GLY A 401 -31.21 -44.89 13.57
N GLY A 402 -32.17 -45.73 13.26
CA GLY A 402 -33.11 -46.52 14.01
C GLY A 402 -33.92 -47.23 12.93
N SER A 403 -34.39 -48.42 13.24
CA SER A 403 -35.31 -49.24 12.44
C SER A 403 -36.46 -48.46 11.80
N GLU A 404 -36.64 -48.62 10.49
CA GLU A 404 -37.89 -48.58 9.68
C GLU A 404 -37.39 -48.85 8.25
N GLU A 405 -37.78 -49.91 7.55
CA GLU A 405 -39.10 -50.13 6.99
C GLU A 405 -39.44 -51.63 6.95
N GLY A 406 -40.60 -51.96 7.51
CA GLY A 406 -41.41 -53.07 7.07
C GLY A 406 -42.72 -52.50 6.54
N LEU A 407 -42.91 -52.56 5.21
CA LEU A 407 -44.17 -52.88 4.51
C LEU A 407 -43.91 -52.92 3.01
#